data_AF-A0A2V7VQ43-F1
#
_entry.id   AF-A0A2V7VQ43-F1
#
_cell.length_a   1.000
_cell.length_b   1.000
_cell.length_c   1.000
_cell.angle_alpha   90.00
_cell.angle_beta   90.00
_cell.angle_gamma   90.00
#
_symmetry.space_group_name_H-M   'P 1'
#
loop_
_entity.id
_entity.type
_entity.pdbx_description
1 polymer ?
#
loop_
_entity_poly.entity_id
_entity_poly.type
_entity_poly.pdbx_seq_one_letter_code
_entity_poly.pdbx_strand_id
1 'polypeptide(L)'
;RPEAVVVEGPGGRDELPADAVFLLTGYHPDADLFRRAGIRVDEETLKPDHDPSTLESNVPGLYLAGSVVSGRETSRIFIENGRFHGEMIVKAIVHSMREC
;
A
#
# COMPACT_ATOMS: atom_id res chain seq x y z
N ARG A 1 1.54 14.96 31.43
CA ARG A 1 0.85 14.80 30.13
C ARG A 1 1.33 15.97 29.28
N PRO A 2 1.69 15.83 28.00
CA PRO A 2 2.00 17.02 27.21
C PRO A 2 0.76 17.92 27.19
N GLU A 3 0.93 19.19 27.56
CA GLU A 3 -0.15 20.20 27.67
C GLU A 3 -0.15 21.17 26.48
N ALA A 4 0.83 21.02 25.58
CA ALA A 4 1.03 21.88 24.43
C ALA A 4 1.72 21.12 23.29
N VAL A 5 1.58 21.65 22.07
CA VAL A 5 2.30 21.25 20.87
C VAL A 5 3.10 22.44 20.34
N VAL A 6 4.28 22.16 19.78
CA VAL A 6 5.07 23.14 19.06
C VAL A 6 4.80 22.98 17.57
N VAL A 7 4.45 24.08 16.91
CA VAL A 7 4.21 24.13 15.46
C VAL A 7 5.22 25.10 14.84
N GLU A 8 5.91 24.65 13.79
CA GLU A 8 6.79 25.49 12.99
C GLU A 8 6.13 25.73 11.63
N GLY A 9 6.03 27.00 11.24
CA GLY A 9 5.43 27.42 9.97
C GLY A 9 6.08 28.68 9.39
N PRO A 10 5.53 29.23 8.31
CA PRO A 10 6.11 30.39 7.63
C PRO A 10 6.29 31.64 8.52
N GLY A 11 5.50 31.76 9.61
CA GLY A 11 5.57 32.85 10.58
C GLY A 11 6.56 32.63 11.73
N GLY A 12 7.25 31.50 11.77
CA GLY A 12 8.13 31.11 12.88
C GLY A 12 7.57 29.94 13.70
N ARG A 13 7.99 29.88 14.95
CA ARG A 13 7.68 28.79 15.87
C ARG A 13 6.67 29.26 16.91
N ASP A 14 5.55 28.53 17.02
CA ASP A 14 4.48 28.77 17.98
C ASP A 14 4.31 27.59 18.93
N GLU A 15 3.86 27.87 20.16
CA GLU A 15 3.47 26.87 21.14
C GLU A 15 1.97 26.99 21.43
N LEU A 16 1.22 25.92 21.17
CA LEU A 16 -0.24 25.89 21.24
C LEU A 16 -0.69 24.92 22.33
N PRO A 17 -1.58 25.31 23.27
CA PRO A 17 -2.15 24.40 24.25
C PRO A 17 -2.88 23.23 23.59
N ALA A 18 -2.63 22.00 24.06
CA ALA A 18 -3.25 20.78 23.54
C ALA A 18 -3.29 19.65 24.59
N ASP A 19 -4.48 19.12 24.85
CA ASP A 19 -4.67 17.95 25.75
C ASP A 19 -4.41 16.61 25.07
N ALA A 20 -4.48 16.57 23.73
CA ALA A 20 -4.28 15.39 22.89
C ALA A 20 -3.91 15.78 21.46
N VAL A 21 -3.26 14.86 20.74
CA VAL A 21 -2.84 15.03 19.34
C VAL A 21 -3.28 13.82 18.53
N PHE A 22 -3.88 14.06 17.36
CA PHE A 22 -4.22 13.03 16.38
C PHE A 22 -3.34 13.20 15.14
N LEU A 23 -2.43 12.26 14.90
CA LEU A 23 -1.58 12.27 13.71
C LEU A 23 -2.30 11.58 12.56
N LEU A 24 -3.08 12.35 11.79
CA LEU A 24 -3.83 11.88 10.62
C LEU A 24 -3.02 12.06 9.32
N THR A 25 -1.74 11.71 9.36
CA THR A 25 -0.78 11.93 8.25
C THR A 25 -0.81 10.83 7.18
N GLY A 26 -1.88 10.05 7.12
CA GLY A 26 -2.05 8.94 6.19
C GLY A 26 -1.36 7.64 6.65
N TYR A 27 -1.20 6.72 5.70
CA TYR A 27 -0.62 5.40 5.90
C TYR A 27 0.18 4.99 4.65
N HIS A 28 1.01 3.96 4.79
CA HIS A 28 1.69 3.30 3.68
C HIS A 28 1.58 1.78 3.84
N PRO A 29 1.73 1.00 2.76
CA PRO A 29 1.76 -0.46 2.88
C PRO A 29 2.97 -0.94 3.67
N ASP A 30 2.84 -2.09 4.32
CA ASP A 30 3.95 -2.80 4.96
C ASP A 30 4.82 -3.49 3.89
N ALA A 31 5.81 -2.76 3.39
CA ALA A 31 6.75 -3.29 2.39
C ALA A 31 7.58 -4.45 2.94
N ASP A 32 7.79 -4.54 4.26
CA ASP A 32 8.56 -5.63 4.86
C ASP A 32 7.78 -6.93 4.86
N LEU A 33 6.44 -6.89 4.96
CA LEU A 33 5.61 -8.07 4.73
C LEU A 33 5.84 -8.65 3.33
N PHE A 34 5.88 -7.81 2.31
CA PHE A 34 6.11 -8.25 0.92
C PHE A 34 7.52 -8.81 0.74
N ARG A 35 8.54 -8.13 1.26
CA ARG A 35 9.93 -8.60 1.22
C ARG A 35 10.10 -9.95 1.93
N ARG A 36 9.48 -10.14 3.09
CA ARG A 36 9.49 -11.42 3.83
C ARG A 36 8.81 -12.55 3.04
N ALA A 37 7.83 -12.22 2.19
CA ALA A 37 7.20 -13.18 1.28
C ALA A 37 8.01 -13.45 0.00
N GLY A 38 9.16 -12.80 -0.19
CA GLY A 38 10.01 -12.93 -1.39
C GLY A 38 9.61 -12.02 -2.55
N ILE A 39 8.67 -11.09 -2.32
CA ILE A 39 8.24 -10.15 -3.35
C ILE A 39 9.26 -9.02 -3.47
N ARG A 40 9.68 -8.70 -4.70
CA ARG A 40 10.48 -7.52 -5.01
C ARG A 40 9.62 -6.28 -4.82
N VAL A 41 10.16 -5.25 -4.17
CA VAL A 41 9.46 -4.00 -3.91
C VAL A 41 10.33 -2.85 -4.38
N ASP A 42 9.74 -1.92 -5.12
CA ASP A 42 10.40 -0.68 -5.49
C ASP A 42 10.69 0.17 -4.25
N GLU A 43 11.94 0.60 -4.06
CA GLU A 43 12.38 1.25 -2.81
C GLU A 43 11.78 2.63 -2.60
N GLU A 44 11.51 3.36 -3.69
CA GLU A 44 10.99 4.73 -3.64
C GLU A 44 9.47 4.72 -3.45
N THR A 45 8.77 4.01 -4.34
CA THR A 45 7.31 3.97 -4.41
C THR A 45 6.70 2.96 -3.45
N LEU A 46 7.47 2.03 -2.89
CA LEU A 46 6.98 0.87 -2.11
C LEU A 46 6.01 -0.03 -2.88
N LYS A 47 6.02 0.03 -4.21
CA LYS A 47 5.14 -0.78 -5.04
C LYS A 47 5.71 -2.21 -5.15
N PRO A 48 4.93 -3.25 -4.79
CA PRO A 48 5.34 -4.63 -5.01
C PRO A 48 5.29 -4.99 -6.50
N ASP A 49 6.27 -5.75 -6.96
CA ASP A 49 6.38 -6.26 -8.32
C ASP A 49 5.24 -7.25 -8.61
N HIS A 50 4.55 -7.05 -9.72
CA HIS A 50 3.47 -7.90 -10.20
C HIS A 50 3.21 -7.70 -11.69
N ASP A 51 2.67 -8.74 -12.31
CA ASP A 51 2.10 -8.65 -13.65
C ASP A 51 0.79 -7.86 -13.60
N PRO A 52 0.64 -6.76 -14.36
CA PRO A 52 -0.56 -5.92 -14.30
C PRO A 52 -1.83 -6.59 -14.87
N SER A 53 -1.70 -7.68 -15.61
CA SER A 53 -2.80 -8.42 -16.24
C SER A 53 -3.33 -9.57 -15.37
N THR A 54 -2.47 -10.19 -14.54
CA THR A 54 -2.83 -11.32 -13.66
C THR A 54 -2.79 -10.96 -12.18
N LEU A 55 -2.05 -9.90 -11.83
CA LEU A 55 -1.69 -9.49 -10.47
C LEU A 55 -0.85 -10.53 -9.71
N GLU A 56 -0.23 -11.46 -10.43
CA GLU A 56 0.75 -12.38 -9.85
C GLU A 56 2.05 -11.64 -9.59
N SER A 57 2.63 -11.84 -8.40
CA SER A 57 3.93 -11.29 -8.05
C SER A 57 5.07 -12.05 -8.73
N ASN A 58 6.31 -11.62 -8.49
CA ASN A 58 7.47 -12.42 -8.89
C ASN A 58 7.61 -13.76 -8.15
N VAL A 59 6.80 -14.02 -7.13
CA VAL A 59 6.75 -15.28 -6.40
C VAL A 59 5.60 -16.11 -6.98
N PRO A 60 5.86 -17.24 -7.65
CA PRO A 60 4.82 -18.03 -8.28
C PRO A 60 3.71 -18.45 -7.32
N GLY A 61 2.46 -18.27 -7.74
CA GLY A 61 1.27 -18.57 -6.94
C GLY A 61 0.94 -17.54 -5.85
N LEU A 62 1.68 -16.43 -5.75
CA LEU A 62 1.41 -15.35 -4.81
C LEU A 62 0.90 -14.11 -5.55
N TYR A 63 -0.34 -13.73 -5.26
CA TYR A 63 -1.07 -12.66 -5.95
C TYR A 63 -1.35 -11.46 -5.03
N LEU A 64 -1.52 -10.28 -5.63
CA LEU A 64 -1.73 -9.02 -4.90
C LEU A 64 -3.04 -8.37 -5.34
N ALA A 65 -3.88 -7.99 -4.37
CA ALA A 65 -5.17 -7.38 -4.64
C ALA A 65 -5.44 -6.18 -3.74
N GLY A 66 -5.96 -5.12 -4.36
CA GLY A 66 -6.40 -3.91 -3.66
C GLY A 66 -5.31 -2.85 -3.65
N SER A 67 -5.40 -1.89 -2.72
CA SER A 67 -4.54 -0.70 -2.70
C SER A 67 -3.05 -0.99 -2.58
N VAL A 68 -2.68 -2.18 -2.08
CA VAL A 68 -1.30 -2.65 -2.00
C VAL A 68 -0.55 -2.63 -3.33
N VAL A 69 -1.25 -2.79 -4.47
CA VAL A 69 -0.63 -2.75 -5.80
C VAL A 69 -0.13 -1.37 -6.21
N SER A 70 -0.49 -0.32 -5.45
CA SER A 70 -0.12 1.08 -5.74
C SER A 70 0.98 1.65 -4.85
N GLY A 71 1.50 0.89 -3.89
CA GLY A 71 2.58 1.38 -3.02
C GLY A 71 2.17 2.65 -2.25
N ARG A 72 2.98 3.71 -2.35
CA ARG A 72 2.75 5.05 -1.78
C ARG A 72 1.70 5.87 -2.53
N GLU A 73 1.32 5.49 -3.74
CA GLU A 73 0.29 6.18 -4.53
C GLU A 73 -1.12 5.74 -4.05
N THR A 74 -1.42 5.99 -2.78
CA THR A 74 -2.63 5.48 -2.09
C THR A 74 -3.94 5.98 -2.69
N SER A 75 -3.90 7.00 -3.55
CA SER A 75 -5.06 7.59 -4.22
C SER A 75 -5.35 7.01 -5.61
N ARG A 76 -4.77 5.85 -5.96
CA ARG A 76 -4.99 5.20 -7.27
C ARG A 76 -5.97 4.05 -7.24
N ILE A 77 -5.96 3.28 -6.15
CA ILE A 77 -6.79 2.09 -6.01
C ILE A 77 -7.69 2.25 -4.79
N PHE A 78 -8.98 2.29 -5.09
CA PHE A 78 -10.08 2.37 -4.15
C PHE A 78 -10.93 1.11 -4.25
N ILE A 79 -12.03 1.07 -3.50
CA ILE A 79 -12.96 -0.05 -3.55
C ILE A 79 -13.61 -0.15 -4.94
N GLU A 80 -13.91 0.98 -5.59
CA GLU A 80 -14.65 0.97 -6.86
C GLU A 80 -13.89 0.26 -7.99
N ASN A 81 -12.57 0.42 -8.04
CA ASN A 81 -11.70 -0.17 -9.07
C ASN A 81 -10.94 -1.41 -8.56
N GLY A 82 -10.48 -1.43 -7.31
CA GLY A 82 -9.72 -2.53 -6.75
C GLY A 82 -10.53 -3.81 -6.56
N ARG A 83 -11.87 -3.72 -6.45
CA ARG A 83 -12.75 -4.89 -6.32
C ARG A 83 -12.67 -5.86 -7.51
N PHE A 84 -12.22 -5.39 -8.68
CA PHE A 84 -12.09 -6.23 -9.88
C PHE A 84 -10.83 -7.09 -9.89
N HIS A 85 -9.86 -6.82 -9.01
CA HIS A 85 -8.62 -7.59 -8.91
C HIS A 85 -8.87 -9.07 -8.59
N GLY A 86 -9.89 -9.39 -7.79
CA GLY A 86 -10.24 -10.77 -7.48
C GLY A 86 -10.65 -11.58 -8.71
N GLU A 87 -11.40 -10.97 -9.63
CA GLU A 87 -11.79 -11.62 -10.88
C GLU A 87 -10.57 -11.90 -11.78
N MET A 88 -9.62 -10.96 -11.84
CA MET A 88 -8.37 -11.11 -12.59
C MET A 88 -7.53 -12.27 -12.06
N ILE A 89 -7.34 -12.33 -10.74
CA ILE A 89 -6.54 -13.35 -10.06
C ILE A 89 -7.17 -14.74 -10.25
N VAL A 90 -8.49 -14.87 -10.06
CA VAL A 90 -9.17 -16.16 -10.25
C VAL A 90 -9.03 -16.64 -11.70
N LYS A 91 -9.13 -15.75 -12.69
CA LYS A 91 -8.89 -16.10 -14.09
C LYS A 91 -7.47 -16.61 -14.32
N ALA A 92 -6.47 -15.96 -13.73
CA ALA A 92 -5.06 -16.37 -13.82
C ALA A 92 -4.82 -17.76 -13.20
N ILE A 93 -5.36 -18.00 -12.00
CA ILE A 93 -5.25 -19.29 -11.31
C ILE A 93 -5.92 -20.41 -12.12
N VAL A 94 -7.13 -20.19 -12.63
CA VAL A 94 -7.83 -21.21 -13.43
C VAL A 94 -7.09 -21.50 -14.74
N HIS A 95 -6.47 -20.50 -15.35
CA HIS A 95 -5.68 -20.68 -16.55
C HIS A 95 -4.44 -21.54 -16.28
N SER A 96 -3.65 -21.22 -15.25
CA SER A 96 -2.44 -21.99 -14.91
C SER A 96 -2.73 -23.44 -14.52
N MET A 97 -3.86 -23.70 -13.84
CA MET A 97 -4.29 -25.07 -13.52
C MET A 97 -4.65 -25.93 -14.74
N ARG A 98 -4.98 -25.31 -15.88
CA ARG A 98 -5.34 -26.03 -17.12
C ARG A 98 -4.14 -26.34 -18.01
N GLU A 99 -3.00 -25.70 -17.77
CA GLU A 99 -1.76 -25.90 -18.52
C GLU A 99 -0.85 -26.97 -17.89
N CYS A 100 -1.22 -27.49 -16.72
CA CYS A 100 -0.66 -28.69 -16.08
C CYS A 100 -1.40 -29.95 -16.55
#